data_AF-A0A3D0IFN4-F1
#
_entry.id   AF-A0A3D0IFN4-F1
#
_cell.length_a   1.000
_cell.length_b   1.000
_cell.length_c   1.000
_cell.angle_alpha   90.00
_cell.angle_beta   90.00
_cell.angle_gamma   90.00
#
_symmetry.space_group_name_H-M   'P 1'
#
loop_
_entity.id
_entity.type
_entity.pdbx_description
1 polymer ?
#
loop_
_entity_poly.entity_id
_entity_poly.type
_entity_poly.pdbx_seq_one_letter_code
_entity_poly.pdbx_strand_id
1 'polypeptide(L)' 'VWECRNCGHIVVGTKAPDVCPACNHPQSYFEINADNY' A
#
# COMPACT_ATOMS: atom_id res chain seq x y z
N VAL A 1 7.93 -2.10 -2.04
CA VAL A 1 6.97 -2.19 -0.92
C VAL A 1 5.74 -1.36 -1.27
N TRP A 2 4.54 -1.67 -0.81
CA TRP A 2 3.34 -0.87 -1.08
C TRP A 2 2.89 -0.15 0.18
N GLU A 3 2.77 1.18 0.13
CA GLU A 3 2.33 1.99 1.26
C GLU A 3 0.98 2.63 0.95
N CYS A 4 0.03 2.54 1.89
CA CYS A 4 -1.26 3.19 1.77
C CYS A 4 -1.15 4.67 2.15
N ARG A 5 -1.36 5.58 1.18
CA ARG A 5 -1.33 7.03 1.39
C ARG A 5 -2.39 7.57 2.35
N ASN A 6 -3.42 6.78 2.65
CA ASN A 6 -4.48 7.21 3.55
C ASN A 6 -4.15 6.97 5.04
N CYS A 7 -3.43 5.89 5.34
CA CYS A 7 -3.24 5.43 6.73
C CYS A 7 -1.82 4.99 7.08
N GLY A 8 -0.89 4.98 6.11
CA GLY A 8 0.49 4.50 6.29
C GLY A 8 0.64 2.99 6.39
N HIS A 9 -0.41 2.20 6.07
CA HIS A 9 -0.30 0.74 6.10
C HIS A 9 0.65 0.22 5.01
N ILE A 10 1.62 -0.61 5.42
CA ILE A 10 2.66 -1.14 4.54
C ILE A 10 2.39 -2.60 4.21
N VAL A 11 2.34 -2.92 2.92
CA VAL A 11 2.21 -4.28 2.38
C VAL A 11 3.48 -4.65 1.62
N VAL A 12 4.07 -5.78 2.00
CA VAL A 12 5.25 -6.33 1.31
C VAL A 12 4.79 -7.40 0.32
N GLY A 13 4.99 -7.14 -0.97
CA GLY A 13 4.58 -8.05 -2.04
C GLY A 13 4.82 -7.45 -3.42
N THR A 14 4.63 -8.27 -4.45
CA THR A 14 4.78 -7.85 -5.86
C THR A 14 3.60 -7.01 -6.35
N LYS A 15 2.47 -6.99 -5.62
CA LYS A 15 1.24 -6.27 -5.96
C LYS A 15 0.59 -5.68 -4.71
N ALA A 16 -0.03 -4.50 -4.84
CA ALA A 16 -0.91 -3.95 -3.81
C ALA A 16 -2.23 -4.73 -3.74
N PRO A 17 -2.85 -4.84 -2.56
CA PRO A 17 -4.18 -5.44 -2.42
C PRO A 17 -5.26 -4.54 -3.01
N ASP A 18 -6.39 -5.13 -3.44
CA ASP A 18 -7.55 -4.40 -3.97
C ASP A 18 -8.12 -3.37 -2.98
N VAL A 19 -8.01 -3.68 -1.69
CA VAL A 19 -8.50 -2.85 -0.57
C VAL A 19 -7.47 -2.87 0.56
N CYS A 20 -7.21 -1.72 1.17
CA CYS A 20 -6.35 -1.61 2.33
C CYS A 20 -6.98 -2.33 3.54
N PRO A 21 -6.29 -3.30 4.17
CA PRO A 21 -6.83 -4.04 5.30
C PRO A 21 -6.90 -3.21 6.60
N ALA A 22 -6.25 -2.05 6.65
CA ALA A 22 -6.25 -1.17 7.83
C ALA A 22 -7.36 -0.11 7.80
N CYS A 23 -7.63 0.48 6.63
CA CYS A 23 -8.57 1.61 6.50
C CYS A 23 -9.69 1.39 5.47
N ASN A 24 -9.74 0.22 4.83
CA ASN A 24 -10.77 -0.16 3.84
C ASN A 24 -10.87 0.75 2.61
N HIS A 25 -9.82 1.53 2.32
CA HIS A 25 -9.73 2.32 1.08
C HIS A 25 -9.26 1.48 -0.12
N PRO A 26 -9.67 1.85 -1.34
CA PRO A 26 -9.33 1.09 -2.55
C PRO A 26 -7.84 1.12 -2.88
N GLN A 27 -7.40 0.18 -3.72
CA GLN A 27 -6.02 0.01 -4.18
C GLN A 27 -5.38 1.30 -4.74
N SER A 28 -6.19 2.21 -5.28
CA SER A 28 -5.73 3.50 -5.81
C SER A 28 -5.01 4.38 -4.79
N TYR A 29 -5.18 4.10 -3.49
CA TYR A 29 -4.46 4.76 -2.41
C TYR A 29 -3.09 4.15 -2.10
N PHE A 30 -2.70 3.04 -2.73
CA PHE A 30 -1.37 2.46 -2.53
C PHE A 30 -0.35 3.09 -3.48
N GLU A 31 0.84 3.39 -2.95
CA GLU A 31 2.01 3.77 -3.73
C GLU A 31 3.15 2.78 -3.55
N ILE A 32 3.99 2.67 -4.58
CA ILE A 32 5.21 1.87 -4.50
C ILE A 32 6.23 2.66 -3.70
N ASN A 33 6.51 2.21 -2.48
CA ASN A 33 7.70 2.61 -1.78
C ASN A 33 8.89 1.88 -2.43
N ALA A 34 9.62 2.66 -3.22
CA ALA A 34 10.81 2.25 -3.96
C ALA A 34 12.10 2.47 -3.16
N ASP A 35 12.02 2.40 -1.82
CA ASP A 35 13.19 2.35 -0.95
C ASP A 35 13.89 0.98 -1.08
N ASN A 36 14.60 0.82 -2.19
CA ASN A 36 15.74 -0.08 -2.33
C ASN A 36 17.01 0.79 -2.27
N TYR A 37 17.33 1.38 -1.10
CA TYR A 37 18.63 2.01 -0.84
C TYR A 37 19.42 1.22 0.21
#